data_AF-A0A2Z4V4D4-F1
#
_entry.id   AF-A0A2Z4V4D4-F1
#
_cell.length_a   1.000
_cell.length_b   1.000
_cell.length_c   1.000
_cell.angle_alpha   90.00
_cell.angle_beta   90.00
_cell.angle_gamma   90.00
#
_symmetry.space_group_name_H-M   'P 1'
#
loop_
_entity.id
_entity.type
_entity.pdbx_description
1 polymer ?
#
loop_
_entity_poly.entity_id
_entity_poly.type
_entity_poly.pdbx_seq_one_letter_code
_entity_poly.pdbx_strand_id
1 'polypeptide(L)'
;MSGGAKYLYGEGTVEINSGRRKAKVTVSNTGDRAVQVGSHYHFFEVNRALDFDRNAAYGMHLDLPSGTGVRFEPGDTREVELTAYSGHGRIIGFSSLTDGGLGSTDTRIRALRRAVELGFKGARIEDVHAEPAPRAAGAGDGDGSKTGSGSGSGSGKKSKSHKKGDK
;
A
#
# COMPACT_ATOMS: atom_id res chain seq x y z
N MET A 1 31.66 -38.28 -9.97
CA MET A 1 30.71 -37.77 -8.97
C MET A 1 30.74 -36.24 -9.03
N SER A 2 29.91 -35.63 -9.87
CA SER A 2 29.76 -34.18 -9.90
C SER A 2 29.08 -33.76 -8.59
N GLY A 3 29.85 -33.13 -7.69
CA GLY A 3 29.28 -32.49 -6.50
C GLY A 3 28.30 -31.42 -6.96
N GLY A 4 27.00 -31.71 -6.87
CA GLY A 4 25.96 -30.77 -7.26
C GLY A 4 26.08 -29.48 -6.44
N ALA A 5 25.83 -28.35 -7.08
CA ALA A 5 25.79 -27.07 -6.39
C ALA A 5 24.78 -27.14 -5.22
N LYS A 6 25.23 -26.74 -4.03
CA LYS A 6 24.40 -26.70 -2.81
C LYS A 6 24.15 -25.26 -2.42
N TYR A 7 22.90 -24.93 -2.11
CA TYR A 7 22.54 -23.67 -1.48
C TYR A 7 22.76 -23.76 0.03
N LEU A 8 23.37 -22.73 0.60
CA LEU A 8 23.50 -22.53 2.05
C LEU A 8 22.49 -21.45 2.45
N TYR A 9 21.51 -21.80 3.28
CA TYR A 9 20.50 -20.88 3.78
C TYR A 9 20.79 -20.50 5.23
N GLY A 10 20.34 -19.32 5.66
CA GLY A 10 20.30 -18.97 7.07
C GLY A 10 19.20 -19.74 7.81
N GLU A 11 19.30 -19.79 9.13
CA GLU A 11 18.24 -20.32 9.99
C GLU A 11 17.13 -19.28 10.19
N GLY A 12 15.89 -19.75 10.30
CA GLY A 12 14.72 -18.90 10.58
C GLY A 12 13.77 -18.69 9.40
N THR A 13 12.67 -18.00 9.68
CA THR A 13 11.62 -17.67 8.70
C THR A 13 11.78 -16.26 8.18
N VAL A 14 11.47 -16.04 6.91
CA VAL A 14 11.43 -14.69 6.31
C VAL A 14 10.02 -14.11 6.48
N GLU A 15 9.89 -13.01 7.21
CA GLU A 15 8.64 -12.26 7.26
C GLU A 15 8.43 -11.53 5.94
N ILE A 16 7.24 -11.69 5.36
CA ILE A 16 6.83 -11.01 4.12
C ILE A 16 5.86 -9.87 4.43
N ASN A 17 5.84 -8.85 3.55
CA ASN A 17 4.89 -7.73 3.62
C ASN A 17 4.89 -6.99 4.98
N SER A 18 6.03 -6.97 5.68
CA SER A 18 6.18 -6.35 6.99
C SER A 18 5.88 -4.84 6.94
N GLY A 19 5.35 -4.31 8.06
CA GLY A 19 5.03 -2.90 8.20
C GLY A 19 3.85 -2.39 7.35
N ARG A 20 3.15 -3.28 6.64
CA ARG A 20 1.98 -2.91 5.84
C ARG A 20 0.67 -3.09 6.61
N ARG A 21 -0.32 -2.26 6.26
CA ARG A 21 -1.68 -2.40 6.80
C ARG A 21 -2.26 -3.74 6.33
N LYS A 22 -2.82 -4.50 7.28
CA LYS A 22 -3.48 -5.76 7.02
C LYS A 22 -4.99 -5.68 7.26
N ALA A 23 -5.75 -6.55 6.62
CA ALA A 23 -7.17 -6.72 6.85
C ALA A 23 -7.52 -8.22 6.74
N LYS A 24 -8.49 -8.66 7.54
CA LYS A 24 -9.07 -10.00 7.44
C LYS A 24 -10.44 -9.87 6.81
N VAL A 25 -10.71 -10.67 5.78
CA VAL A 25 -11.96 -10.61 5.03
C VAL A 25 -12.49 -12.02 4.84
N THR A 26 -13.74 -12.25 5.24
CA THR A 26 -14.48 -13.47 4.91
C THR A 26 -15.03 -13.37 3.50
N VAL A 27 -14.70 -14.36 2.67
CA VAL A 27 -15.04 -14.37 1.24
C VAL A 27 -15.81 -15.64 0.93
N SER A 28 -16.99 -15.46 0.33
CA SER A 28 -17.87 -16.55 -0.09
C SER A 28 -17.97 -16.62 -1.61
N ASN A 29 -17.73 -17.79 -2.19
CA ASN A 29 -17.94 -17.99 -3.62
C ASN A 29 -19.39 -18.41 -3.89
N THR A 30 -20.18 -17.46 -4.36
CA THR A 30 -21.60 -17.69 -4.67
C THR A 30 -21.84 -18.16 -6.11
N GLY A 31 -20.77 -18.35 -6.88
CA GLY A 31 -20.82 -18.86 -8.25
C GLY A 31 -20.88 -20.39 -8.31
N ASP A 32 -21.09 -20.89 -9.52
CA ASP A 32 -21.14 -22.32 -9.86
C ASP A 32 -19.78 -22.91 -10.28
N ARG A 33 -18.75 -22.06 -10.36
CA ARG A 33 -17.40 -22.42 -10.79
C ARG A 33 -16.36 -21.98 -9.77
N ALA A 34 -15.28 -22.75 -9.71
CA ALA A 34 -14.16 -22.42 -8.85
C ALA A 34 -13.46 -21.14 -9.32
N VAL A 35 -12.97 -20.35 -8.36
CA VAL A 35 -12.23 -19.11 -8.60
C VAL A 35 -10.89 -19.21 -7.88
N GLN A 36 -9.80 -18.88 -8.58
CA GLN A 36 -8.47 -18.78 -8.00
C GLN A 36 -7.96 -17.35 -8.13
N VAL A 37 -7.51 -16.78 -7.01
CA VAL A 37 -7.01 -15.40 -6.92
C VAL A 37 -5.52 -15.44 -6.58
N GLY A 38 -4.70 -14.80 -7.40
CA GLY A 38 -3.26 -14.70 -7.18
C GLY A 38 -2.87 -13.65 -6.13
N SER A 39 -1.69 -13.83 -5.55
CA SER A 39 -1.12 -13.00 -4.46
C SER A 39 -1.18 -11.49 -4.70
N HIS A 40 -0.94 -11.04 -5.94
CA HIS A 40 -0.81 -9.62 -6.29
C HIS A 40 -1.98 -9.10 -7.14
N TYR A 41 -3.10 -9.82 -7.19
CA TYR A 41 -4.30 -9.31 -7.84
C TYR A 41 -5.01 -8.31 -6.92
N HIS A 42 -5.51 -7.20 -7.48
CA HIS A 42 -6.21 -6.19 -6.68
C HIS A 42 -7.50 -6.79 -6.13
N PHE A 43 -7.53 -7.06 -4.82
CA PHE A 43 -8.54 -7.94 -4.23
C PHE A 43 -9.96 -7.36 -4.36
N PHE A 44 -10.09 -6.04 -4.34
CA PHE A 44 -11.32 -5.32 -4.66
C PHE A 44 -11.95 -5.69 -6.02
N GLU A 45 -11.13 -6.04 -7.01
CA GLU A 45 -11.54 -6.24 -8.42
C GLU A 45 -11.66 -7.73 -8.80
N VAL A 46 -11.52 -8.64 -7.84
CA VAL A 46 -11.69 -10.09 -8.11
C VAL A 46 -13.10 -10.40 -8.55
N ASN A 47 -13.28 -11.58 -9.13
CA ASN A 47 -14.53 -12.08 -9.71
C ASN A 47 -15.77 -11.63 -8.93
N ARG A 48 -16.74 -11.03 -9.65
CA ARG A 48 -18.01 -10.52 -9.11
C ARG A 48 -18.84 -11.54 -8.35
N ALA A 49 -18.65 -12.84 -8.60
CA ALA A 49 -19.34 -13.92 -7.89
C ALA A 49 -18.82 -14.14 -6.45
N LEU A 50 -17.63 -13.62 -6.12
CA LEU A 50 -17.12 -13.62 -4.76
C LEU A 50 -17.80 -12.49 -3.96
N ASP A 51 -18.45 -12.87 -2.88
CA ASP A 51 -19.16 -11.98 -1.97
C ASP A 51 -18.32 -11.76 -0.71
N PHE A 52 -17.97 -10.49 -0.46
CA PHE A 52 -17.14 -10.04 0.66
C PHE A 52 -17.19 -8.51 0.77
N ASP A 53 -16.68 -7.96 1.87
CA ASP A 53 -16.55 -6.51 2.03
C ASP A 53 -15.49 -5.93 1.06
N ARG A 54 -15.97 -5.40 -0.07
CA ARG A 54 -15.11 -4.77 -1.08
C ARG A 54 -14.54 -3.43 -0.62
N ASN A 55 -15.22 -2.71 0.26
CA ASN A 55 -14.71 -1.45 0.79
C ASN A 55 -13.45 -1.67 1.63
N ALA A 56 -13.43 -2.74 2.43
CA ALA A 56 -12.27 -3.16 3.22
C ALA A 56 -11.10 -3.64 2.33
N ALA A 57 -11.39 -4.24 1.17
CA ALA A 57 -10.37 -4.77 0.25
C ALA A 57 -9.78 -3.73 -0.72
N TYR A 58 -10.28 -2.50 -0.73
CA TYR A 58 -9.82 -1.46 -1.66
C TYR A 58 -8.34 -1.10 -1.43
N GLY A 59 -7.54 -1.23 -2.49
CA GLY A 59 -6.10 -0.98 -2.45
C GLY A 59 -5.31 -2.10 -1.77
N MET A 60 -5.85 -3.31 -1.68
CA MET A 60 -5.21 -4.45 -1.03
C MET A 60 -5.06 -5.67 -1.97
N HIS A 61 -4.14 -6.56 -1.63
CA HIS A 61 -3.92 -7.85 -2.27
C HIS A 61 -3.72 -8.94 -1.21
N LEU A 62 -3.72 -10.22 -1.59
CA LEU A 62 -3.56 -11.32 -0.64
C LEU A 62 -2.19 -11.25 0.07
N ASP A 63 -2.20 -11.40 1.39
CA ASP A 63 -0.97 -11.44 2.21
C ASP A 63 -0.37 -12.85 2.18
N LEU A 64 0.12 -13.24 1.00
CA LEU A 64 0.69 -14.56 0.73
C LEU A 64 2.03 -14.45 0.00
N PRO A 65 2.85 -15.51 -0.01
CA PRO A 65 4.07 -15.55 -0.80
C PRO A 65 3.81 -15.21 -2.27
N SER A 66 4.70 -14.43 -2.86
CA SER A 66 4.56 -14.00 -4.26
C SER A 66 4.47 -15.19 -5.20
N GLY A 67 3.61 -15.09 -6.22
CA GLY A 67 3.35 -16.16 -7.19
C GLY A 67 2.36 -17.23 -6.72
N THR A 68 1.94 -17.23 -5.45
CA THR A 68 0.90 -18.14 -4.95
C THR A 68 -0.51 -17.55 -5.11
N GLY A 69 -1.54 -18.29 -4.69
CA GLY A 69 -2.92 -17.82 -4.70
C GLY A 69 -3.87 -18.64 -3.82
N VAL A 70 -5.07 -18.11 -3.61
CA VAL A 70 -6.15 -18.79 -2.89
C VAL A 70 -7.19 -19.28 -3.87
N ARG A 71 -7.62 -20.53 -3.69
CA ARG A 71 -8.71 -21.14 -4.44
C ARG A 71 -9.98 -21.18 -3.59
N PHE A 72 -11.09 -20.84 -4.22
CA PHE A 72 -12.45 -20.89 -3.67
C PHE A 72 -13.27 -21.85 -4.53
N GLU A 73 -13.75 -22.94 -3.95
CA GLU A 73 -14.68 -23.84 -4.61
C GLU A 73 -16.10 -23.21 -4.68
N PRO A 74 -16.99 -23.69 -5.56
CA PRO A 74 -18.39 -23.25 -5.54
C PRO A 74 -19.04 -23.47 -4.17
N GLY A 75 -19.65 -22.42 -3.59
CA GLY A 75 -20.27 -22.45 -2.26
C GLY A 75 -19.28 -22.35 -1.08
N ASP A 76 -17.98 -22.37 -1.34
CA ASP A 76 -16.96 -22.26 -0.29
C ASP A 76 -16.96 -20.87 0.35
N THR A 77 -16.72 -20.83 1.66
CA THR A 77 -16.56 -19.59 2.41
C THR A 77 -15.35 -19.70 3.31
N ARG A 78 -14.41 -18.76 3.16
CA ARG A 78 -13.15 -18.76 3.90
C ARG A 78 -12.69 -17.36 4.24
N GLU A 79 -12.00 -17.25 5.36
CA GLU A 79 -11.27 -16.04 5.71
C GLU A 79 -9.94 -15.97 4.94
N VAL A 80 -9.59 -14.79 4.46
CA VAL A 80 -8.29 -14.49 3.87
C VAL A 80 -7.68 -13.26 4.52
N GLU A 81 -6.35 -13.23 4.55
CA GLU A 81 -5.59 -12.06 4.98
C GLU A 81 -5.17 -11.24 3.76
N LEU A 82 -5.38 -9.94 3.85
CA LEU A 82 -5.02 -8.96 2.84
C LEU A 82 -3.96 -8.03 3.39
N THR A 83 -3.10 -7.53 2.51
CA THR A 83 -2.11 -6.50 2.79
C THR A 83 -2.23 -5.37 1.78
N ALA A 84 -1.96 -4.14 2.21
CA ALA A 84 -2.07 -2.97 1.34
C ALA A 84 -0.99 -2.94 0.25
N TYR A 85 -1.35 -2.46 -0.94
CA TYR A 85 -0.37 -2.09 -1.95
C TYR A 85 0.54 -0.96 -1.44
N SER A 86 1.80 -1.01 -1.86
CA SER A 86 2.81 0.02 -1.60
C SER A 86 3.23 0.73 -2.90
N GLY A 87 4.35 1.46 -2.86
CA GLY A 87 4.87 2.20 -4.01
C GLY A 87 4.00 3.40 -4.36
N HIS A 88 3.88 3.72 -5.65
CA HIS A 88 3.11 4.87 -6.13
C HIS A 88 1.59 4.74 -5.91
N GLY A 89 1.10 3.57 -5.52
CA GLY A 89 -0.32 3.33 -5.26
C GLY A 89 -1.20 3.56 -6.49
N ARG A 90 -0.73 3.17 -7.69
CA ARG A 90 -1.46 3.29 -8.95
C ARG A 90 -1.91 1.91 -9.42
N ILE A 91 -3.21 1.72 -9.53
CA ILE A 91 -3.85 0.45 -9.92
C ILE A 91 -4.41 0.62 -11.32
N ILE A 92 -3.96 -0.20 -12.27
CA ILE A 92 -4.34 -0.16 -13.69
C ILE A 92 -4.61 -1.59 -14.18
N GLY A 93 -5.65 -1.78 -15.00
CA GLY A 93 -6.00 -3.08 -15.57
C GLY A 93 -7.01 -3.83 -14.70
N PHE A 94 -6.71 -5.06 -14.29
CA PHE A 94 -7.61 -5.91 -13.49
C PHE A 94 -9.02 -6.03 -14.09
N SER A 95 -10.04 -5.49 -13.43
CA SER A 95 -11.42 -5.42 -13.93
C SER A 95 -11.81 -3.98 -14.34
N SER A 96 -10.84 -3.09 -14.49
CA SER A 96 -10.98 -1.68 -14.84
C SER A 96 -11.91 -0.88 -13.91
N LEU A 97 -12.02 -1.32 -12.65
CA LEU A 97 -12.83 -0.61 -11.66
C LEU A 97 -12.06 0.60 -11.14
N THR A 98 -10.78 0.43 -10.80
CA THR A 98 -9.99 1.48 -10.17
C THR A 98 -9.33 2.42 -11.16
N ASP A 99 -8.54 1.89 -12.09
CA ASP A 99 -7.79 2.61 -13.14
C ASP A 99 -7.29 4.01 -12.72
N GLY A 100 -6.55 4.06 -11.61
CA GLY A 100 -6.18 5.32 -10.98
C GLY A 100 -5.33 5.17 -9.72
N GLY A 101 -5.06 6.32 -9.09
CA GLY A 101 -4.31 6.39 -7.84
C GLY A 101 -5.19 6.14 -6.62
N LEU A 102 -4.73 5.28 -5.70
CA LEU A 102 -5.40 4.95 -4.44
C LEU A 102 -5.54 6.14 -3.48
N GLY A 103 -4.71 7.17 -3.65
CA GLY A 103 -4.77 8.40 -2.85
C GLY A 103 -5.85 9.40 -3.25
N SER A 104 -6.58 9.16 -4.35
CA SER A 104 -7.64 10.05 -4.83
C SER A 104 -9.00 9.55 -4.36
N THR A 105 -9.73 10.41 -3.64
CA THR A 105 -11.11 10.14 -3.23
C THR A 105 -12.03 9.94 -4.43
N ASP A 106 -11.86 10.73 -5.50
CA ASP A 106 -12.64 10.58 -6.74
C ASP A 106 -12.44 9.20 -7.39
N THR A 107 -11.19 8.71 -7.42
CA THR A 107 -10.89 7.36 -7.93
C THR A 107 -11.65 6.32 -7.12
N ARG A 108 -11.62 6.41 -5.79
CA ARG A 108 -12.32 5.47 -4.90
C ARG A 108 -13.84 5.50 -5.12
N ILE A 109 -14.43 6.70 -5.21
CA ILE A 109 -15.86 6.89 -5.46
C ILE A 109 -16.25 6.24 -6.80
N ARG A 110 -15.51 6.53 -7.88
CA ARG A 110 -15.79 5.97 -9.21
C ARG A 110 -15.64 4.45 -9.22
N ALA A 111 -14.62 3.92 -8.55
CA ALA A 111 -14.39 2.48 -8.46
C ALA A 111 -15.54 1.76 -7.74
N LEU A 112 -16.00 2.28 -6.60
CA LEU A 112 -17.12 1.71 -5.85
C LEU A 112 -18.44 1.78 -6.62
N ARG A 113 -18.73 2.92 -7.26
CA ARG A 113 -19.91 3.07 -8.13
C ARG A 113 -19.91 2.03 -9.25
N ARG A 114 -18.80 1.90 -9.98
CA ARG A 114 -18.64 0.90 -11.04
C ARG A 114 -18.81 -0.52 -10.52
N ALA A 115 -18.24 -0.83 -9.36
CA ALA A 115 -18.38 -2.16 -8.76
C ALA A 115 -19.85 -2.50 -8.48
N VAL A 116 -20.61 -1.55 -7.93
CA VAL A 116 -22.06 -1.72 -7.70
C VAL A 116 -22.82 -1.86 -9.02
N GLU A 117 -22.60 -0.96 -9.97
CA GLU A 117 -23.26 -0.96 -11.29
C GLU A 117 -23.02 -2.26 -12.08
N LEU A 118 -21.81 -2.81 -12.00
CA LEU A 118 -21.42 -4.04 -12.70
C LEU A 118 -21.73 -5.33 -11.91
N GLY A 119 -22.36 -5.20 -10.73
CA GLY A 119 -22.83 -6.32 -9.94
C GLY A 119 -21.74 -7.11 -9.21
N PHE A 120 -20.65 -6.45 -8.81
CA PHE A 120 -19.64 -7.05 -7.94
C PHE A 120 -20.21 -7.21 -6.52
N LYS A 121 -20.45 -8.47 -6.09
CA LYS A 121 -21.08 -8.76 -4.81
C LYS A 121 -20.30 -8.20 -3.63
N GLY A 122 -21.04 -7.66 -2.66
CA GLY A 122 -20.47 -7.00 -1.48
C GLY A 122 -19.90 -5.60 -1.71
N ALA A 123 -19.98 -5.06 -2.93
CA ALA A 123 -19.75 -3.63 -3.17
C ALA A 123 -20.90 -2.79 -2.60
N ARG A 124 -20.57 -1.71 -1.89
CA ARG A 124 -21.53 -0.76 -1.34
C ARG A 124 -20.97 0.66 -1.48
N ILE A 125 -21.86 1.61 -1.76
CA ILE A 125 -21.53 3.04 -1.69
C ILE A 125 -21.77 3.46 -0.24
N GLU A 126 -20.71 3.60 0.53
CA GLU A 126 -20.76 4.20 1.87
C GLU A 126 -20.45 5.70 1.78
N ASP A 127 -20.83 6.48 2.79
CA ASP A 127 -20.54 7.91 2.88
C ASP A 127 -19.02 8.14 2.84
N VAL A 128 -18.54 8.60 1.70
CA VAL A 128 -17.13 8.74 1.30
C VAL A 128 -16.36 9.86 2.03
N HIS A 129 -16.87 10.31 3.17
CA HIS A 129 -16.23 11.27 4.06
C HIS A 129 -15.30 10.63 5.11
N ALA A 130 -15.16 9.31 5.13
CA ALA A 130 -14.10 8.66 5.89
C ALA A 130 -12.74 9.08 5.28
N GLU A 131 -11.89 9.71 6.09
CA GLU A 131 -10.57 10.17 5.64
C GLU A 131 -9.83 9.05 4.90
N PRO A 132 -9.11 9.36 3.80
CA PRO A 132 -8.25 8.37 3.17
C PRO A 132 -7.28 7.86 4.24
N ALA A 133 -7.36 6.55 4.53
CA ALA A 133 -6.57 5.94 5.59
C ALA A 133 -5.10 6.39 5.48
N PRO A 134 -4.49 6.86 6.58
CA PRO A 134 -3.20 7.55 6.54
C PRO A 134 -2.19 6.71 5.80
N ARG A 135 -1.47 7.36 4.89
CA ARG A 135 -0.29 6.77 4.25
C ARG A 135 0.66 6.37 5.39
N ALA A 136 1.09 5.11 5.43
CA ALA A 136 2.21 4.76 6.29
C ALA A 136 3.35 5.71 5.94
N ALA A 137 3.85 6.45 6.93
CA ALA A 137 4.92 7.41 6.75
C ALA A 137 6.07 6.72 6.01
N GLY A 138 6.35 7.18 4.79
CA GLY A 138 7.46 6.66 4.02
C GLY A 138 8.75 6.86 4.82
N ALA A 139 9.56 5.81 4.90
CA ALA A 139 10.98 5.97 5.13
C ALA A 139 11.48 6.99 4.10
N GLY A 140 11.94 8.15 4.58
CA GLY A 140 12.39 9.22 3.72
C GLY A 140 13.56 8.77 2.86
N ASP A 141 13.40 8.89 1.54
CA ASP A 141 14.52 8.96 0.62
C ASP A 141 15.31 10.23 0.96
N GLY A 142 16.40 10.06 1.69
CA GLY A 142 17.36 11.12 1.99
C GLY A 142 18.16 11.48 0.73
N ASP A 143 17.60 12.35 -0.11
CA ASP A 143 18.39 13.10 -1.08
C ASP A 143 19.19 14.19 -0.35
N GLY A 144 20.48 13.90 -0.14
CA GLY A 144 21.43 14.81 0.45
C GLY A 144 21.86 15.91 -0.53
N SER A 145 21.01 16.90 -0.76
CA SER A 145 21.44 18.19 -1.30
C SER A 145 21.85 19.13 -0.14
N LYS A 146 23.14 19.07 0.23
CA LYS A 146 23.76 20.06 1.10
C LYS A 146 23.83 21.41 0.36
N THR A 147 22.91 22.33 0.65
CA THR A 147 23.15 23.77 0.45
C THR A 147 23.72 24.34 1.76
N GLY A 148 25.01 24.67 1.73
CA GLY A 148 25.68 25.30 2.86
C GLY A 148 25.39 26.79 2.91
N SER A 149 24.77 27.25 3.99
CA SER A 149 24.81 28.66 4.42
C SER A 149 25.37 28.71 5.84
N GLY A 150 26.70 28.80 5.93
CA GLY A 150 27.40 29.04 7.19
C GLY A 150 27.23 30.49 7.62
N SER A 151 26.59 30.70 8.77
CA SER A 151 26.67 31.94 9.54
C SER A 151 27.40 31.64 10.85
N GLY A 152 28.45 32.42 11.14
CA GLY A 152 29.18 32.31 12.39
C GLY A 152 30.65 32.67 12.26
N SER A 153 30.98 33.94 12.47
CA SER A 153 32.33 34.33 12.91
C SER A 153 32.23 35.54 13.84
N GLY A 154 32.15 35.26 15.14
CA GLY A 154 32.55 36.18 16.18
C GLY A 154 34.01 35.92 16.54
N SER A 155 34.85 36.94 16.47
CA SER A 155 36.19 36.96 17.08
C SER A 155 36.48 38.36 17.58
N GLY A 156 36.85 38.44 18.87
CA GLY A 156 37.09 39.68 19.58
C GLY A 156 38.56 40.12 19.63
N LYS A 157 38.77 41.24 20.37
CA LYS A 157 40.01 41.95 20.74
C LYS A 157 40.58 42.83 19.61
N LYS A 158 40.98 44.10 19.83
CA LYS A 158 41.76 44.67 20.94
C LYS A 158 41.82 46.22 20.82
N SER A 159 41.72 46.93 21.95
CA SER A 159 42.51 48.10 22.43
C SER A 159 42.81 49.37 21.58
N LYS A 160 42.81 50.50 22.32
CA LYS A 160 43.42 51.85 22.09
C LYS A 160 42.58 52.83 21.23
N SER A 161 42.50 54.14 21.46
CA SER A 161 42.91 55.10 22.51
C SER A 161 42.58 56.51 21.99
N HIS A 162 42.27 57.48 22.88
CA HIS A 162 42.35 58.95 22.68
C HIS A 162 41.33 59.59 21.70
N LYS A 163 40.89 60.86 21.79
CA LYS A 163 40.93 61.98 22.77
C LYS A 163 40.27 63.19 22.06
N LYS A 164 39.51 64.01 22.80
CA LYS A 164 39.07 65.40 22.49
C LYS A 164 38.09 65.60 21.31
N GLY A 165 37.13 66.51 21.37
CA GLY A 165 36.84 67.55 22.35
C GLY A 165 35.62 68.36 21.92
N ASP A 166 35.10 69.14 22.87
CA ASP A 166 34.00 70.10 22.79
C ASP A 166 33.98 70.99 21.54
N LYS A 167 32.79 71.15 20.95
CA LYS A 167 31.95 72.33 21.16
C LYS A 167 30.55 72.13 20.57
#